data_AF-A0A540WHB9-F1
#
_entry.id   AF-A0A540WHB9-F1
#
_cell.length_a   1.000
_cell.length_b   1.000
_cell.length_c   1.000
_cell.angle_alpha   90.00
_cell.angle_beta   90.00
_cell.angle_gamma   90.00
#
_symmetry.space_group_name_H-M   'P 1'
#
loop_
_entity.id
_entity.type
_entity.pdbx_description
1 polymer ?
#
loop_
_entity_poly.entity_id
_entity_poly.type
_entity_poly.pdbx_seq_one_letter_code
_entity_poly.pdbx_strand_id
1 'polypeptide(L)'
;LALRTAGPIALLAPLLALAVWWAVSGSLAPVERVRRQLAKRQADDLSPVNAGALPDEVRPMVDELNLLFERVRQAFEAQQHFVADAAHELRSPLTRIRMGLELMQGSTPSPAFRSEILRNIAELDQLVDEILLASRLDAREADVGTVESIELLGLAAEEVA
;
A
#
# COMPACT_ATOMS: atom_id res chain seq x y z
N LEU A 1 64.15 8.07 26.81
CA LEU A 1 63.54 7.82 25.47
C LEU A 1 62.01 7.76 25.50
N ALA A 2 61.38 7.08 26.48
CA ALA A 2 59.92 6.87 26.53
C ALA A 2 59.05 8.16 26.57
N LEU A 3 59.49 9.24 27.23
CA LEU A 3 58.71 10.49 27.28
C LEU A 3 58.67 11.26 25.94
N ARG A 4 59.69 11.09 25.08
CA ARG A 4 59.79 11.84 23.81
C ARG A 4 58.88 11.27 22.72
N THR A 5 58.54 9.99 22.82
CA THR A 5 57.57 9.31 21.94
C THR A 5 56.15 9.38 22.48
N ALA A 6 55.97 9.51 23.81
CA ALA A 6 54.66 9.63 24.43
C ALA A 6 53.96 10.97 24.11
N GLY A 7 54.71 12.07 24.01
CA GLY A 7 54.17 13.40 23.67
C GLY A 7 53.40 13.47 22.34
N PRO A 8 53.98 13.04 21.20
CA PRO A 8 53.27 13.05 19.92
C PRO A 8 52.08 12.08 19.91
N ILE A 9 52.17 10.93 20.57
CA ILE A 9 51.06 9.96 20.67
C ILE A 9 49.88 10.54 21.48
N ALA A 10 50.17 11.22 22.60
CA ALA A 10 49.17 11.87 23.43
C ALA A 10 48.44 13.02 22.71
N LEU A 11 49.07 13.64 21.70
CA LEU A 11 48.48 14.67 20.84
C LEU A 11 47.74 14.07 19.63
N LEU A 12 48.26 13.00 19.04
CA LEU A 12 47.66 12.31 17.90
C LEU A 12 46.36 11.58 18.27
N ALA A 13 46.31 10.96 19.44
CA ALA A 13 45.13 10.21 19.88
C ALA A 13 43.84 11.07 19.93
N PRO A 14 43.80 12.23 20.60
CA PRO A 14 42.60 13.08 20.60
C PRO A 14 42.31 13.68 19.22
N LEU A 15 43.34 13.98 18.41
CA LEU A 15 43.14 14.47 17.05
C LEU A 15 42.44 13.42 16.17
N LEU A 16 42.89 12.17 16.24
CA LEU A 16 42.26 11.04 15.54
C LEU A 16 40.85 10.78 16.06
N ALA A 17 40.63 10.83 17.37
CA ALA A 17 39.30 10.70 17.95
C ALA A 17 38.34 11.78 17.43
N LEU A 18 38.80 13.03 17.34
CA LEU A 18 38.01 14.14 16.79
C LEU A 18 37.71 13.95 15.30
N ALA A 19 38.70 13.49 14.53
CA ALA A 19 38.53 13.21 13.10
C ALA A 19 37.52 12.08 12.85
N VAL A 20 37.60 10.99 13.62
CA VAL A 20 36.65 9.87 13.55
C VAL A 20 35.25 10.34 13.96
N TRP A 21 35.14 11.10 15.05
CA TRP A 21 33.86 11.68 15.48
C TRP A 21 33.22 12.52 14.37
N TRP A 22 34.00 13.39 13.73
CA TRP A 22 33.52 14.25 12.65
C TRP A 22 33.09 13.45 11.42
N ALA A 23 33.87 12.44 11.02
CA ALA A 23 33.54 11.56 9.92
C ALA A 23 32.25 10.75 10.16
N VAL A 24 32.11 10.16 11.35
CA VAL A 24 30.93 9.34 11.71
C VAL A 24 29.67 10.20 11.84
N SER A 25 29.77 11.35 12.50
CA SER A 25 28.61 12.26 12.66
C SER A 25 28.14 12.81 11.31
N GLY A 26 29.05 13.13 10.39
CA GLY A 26 28.70 13.50 9.01
C GLY A 26 28.06 12.34 8.23
N SER A 27 28.57 11.13 8.38
CA SER A 27 28.09 9.94 7.65
C SER A 27 26.68 9.50 8.08
N LEU A 28 26.28 9.74 9.33
CA LEU A 28 24.95 9.35 9.85
C LEU A 28 23.89 10.44 9.69
N ALA A 29 24.29 11.70 9.44
CA ALA A 29 23.36 12.81 9.27
C ALA A 29 22.30 12.59 8.16
N PRO A 30 22.60 11.96 7.00
CA PRO A 30 21.60 11.67 5.97
C PRO A 30 20.53 10.67 6.44
N VAL A 31 20.92 9.64 7.20
CA VAL A 31 19.97 8.64 7.74
C VAL A 31 19.03 9.29 8.76
N GLU A 32 19.55 10.15 9.62
CA GLU A 32 18.75 10.89 10.59
C GLU A 32 17.76 11.85 9.91
N ARG A 33 18.11 12.42 8.74
CA ARG A 33 17.18 13.22 7.92
C ARG A 33 16.00 12.37 7.43
N VAL A 34 16.27 11.20 6.85
CA VAL A 34 15.22 10.26 6.40
C VAL A 34 14.35 9.82 7.58
N ARG A 35 14.97 9.44 8.70
CA ARG A 35 14.25 9.07 9.93
C ARG A 35 13.31 10.17 10.40
N ARG A 36 13.75 11.43 10.42
CA ARG A 36 12.91 12.58 10.82
C ARG A 36 11.78 12.86 9.84
N GLN A 37 11.98 12.60 8.55
CA GLN A 37 10.90 12.71 7.56
C GLN A 37 9.85 11.64 7.83
N LEU A 38 10.24 10.37 7.96
CA LEU A 38 9.33 9.28 8.29
C LEU A 38 8.61 9.48 9.63
N ALA A 39 9.32 9.91 10.68
CA ALA A 39 8.74 10.09 12.01
C ALA A 39 7.72 11.23 12.11
N LYS A 40 7.71 12.16 11.14
CA LYS A 40 6.74 13.25 11.08
C LYS A 40 5.52 12.93 10.21
N ARG A 41 5.54 11.81 9.49
CA ARG A 41 4.45 11.42 8.60
C ARG A 41 3.30 10.83 9.38
N GLN A 42 2.11 11.17 8.92
CA GLN A 42 0.87 10.52 9.35
C GLN A 42 0.66 9.24 8.53
N ALA A 43 -0.21 8.35 9.01
CA ALA A 43 -0.43 7.03 8.40
C ALA A 43 -0.97 7.11 6.95
N ASP A 44 -1.57 8.24 6.59
CA ASP A 44 -2.14 8.56 5.28
C ASP A 44 -1.19 9.38 4.38
N ASP A 45 -0.04 9.82 4.89
CA ASP A 45 0.95 10.57 4.12
C ASP A 45 1.89 9.61 3.37
N LEU A 46 1.45 9.23 2.17
CA LEU A 46 2.18 8.37 1.23
C LEU A 46 3.03 9.18 0.22
N SER A 47 3.32 10.45 0.52
CA SER A 47 4.17 11.28 -0.35
C SER A 47 5.58 10.66 -0.51
N PRO A 48 6.30 10.89 -1.62
CA PRO A 48 7.65 10.37 -1.77
C PRO A 48 8.61 11.00 -0.74
N VAL A 49 9.47 10.18 -0.14
CA VAL A 49 10.57 10.62 0.73
C VAL A 49 11.60 11.33 -0.14
N ASN A 50 12.07 12.49 0.29
CA ASN A 50 13.01 13.28 -0.50
C ASN A 50 14.39 12.61 -0.49
N ALA A 51 14.81 12.11 -1.66
CA ALA A 51 16.07 11.40 -1.82
C ALA A 51 17.33 12.28 -1.78
N GLY A 52 17.21 13.63 -1.78
CA GLY A 52 18.28 14.62 -1.59
C GLY A 52 19.71 14.25 -2.03
N ALA A 53 20.71 14.81 -1.35
CA ALA A 53 22.06 14.24 -1.38
C ALA A 53 22.13 13.11 -0.33
N LEU A 54 21.63 11.94 -0.71
CA LEU A 54 21.83 10.70 0.05
C LEU A 54 23.09 9.97 -0.45
N PRO A 55 23.85 9.33 0.46
CA PRO A 55 24.90 8.38 0.09
C PRO A 55 24.35 7.27 -0.79
N ASP A 56 25.20 6.71 -1.65
CA ASP A 56 24.80 5.66 -2.61
C ASP A 56 24.35 4.37 -1.90
N GLU A 57 24.75 4.16 -0.63
CA GLU A 57 24.33 3.05 0.21
C GLU A 57 22.88 3.21 0.74
N VAL A 58 22.41 4.44 0.91
CA VAL A 58 21.09 4.73 1.51
C VAL A 58 20.04 4.98 0.43
N ARG A 59 20.45 5.52 -0.73
CA ARG A 59 19.58 5.81 -1.87
C ARG A 59 18.67 4.64 -2.28
N PRO A 60 19.17 3.41 -2.55
CA PRO A 60 18.32 2.31 -3.01
C PRO A 60 17.24 1.93 -1.98
N MET A 61 17.53 2.03 -0.68
CA MET A 61 16.53 1.75 0.36
C MET A 61 15.40 2.80 0.35
N VAL A 62 15.72 4.07 0.11
CA VAL A 62 14.71 5.14 -0.01
C VAL A 62 13.88 4.97 -1.27
N ASP A 63 14.48 4.54 -2.37
CA ASP A 63 13.77 4.25 -3.61
C ASP A 63 12.77 3.10 -3.44
N GLU A 64 13.18 2.00 -2.80
CA GLU A 64 12.29 0.88 -2.46
C GLU A 64 11.15 1.30 -1.51
N LEU A 65 11.43 2.15 -0.52
CA LEU A 65 10.39 2.72 0.35
C LEU A 65 9.37 3.56 -0.44
N ASN A 66 9.85 4.36 -1.40
CA ASN A 66 8.97 5.15 -2.26
C ASN A 66 8.12 4.26 -3.18
N LEU A 67 8.69 3.19 -3.72
CA LEU A 67 7.93 2.19 -4.48
C LEU A 67 6.85 1.52 -3.62
N LEU A 68 7.16 1.19 -2.37
CA LEU A 68 6.17 0.66 -1.44
C LEU A 68 5.05 1.67 -1.18
N PHE A 69 5.37 2.94 -0.89
CA PHE A 69 4.35 3.97 -0.68
C PHE A 69 3.46 4.16 -1.90
N GLU A 70 4.03 4.09 -3.11
CA GLU A 70 3.27 4.16 -4.34
C GLU A 70 2.31 2.97 -4.50
N ARG A 71 2.75 1.75 -4.21
CA ARG A 71 1.88 0.56 -4.23
C ARG A 71 0.75 0.66 -3.21
N VAL A 72 1.04 1.12 -1.99
CA VAL A 72 0.02 1.34 -0.96
C VAL A 72 -0.98 2.41 -1.39
N ARG A 73 -0.52 3.48 -2.03
CA ARG A 73 -1.38 4.55 -2.54
C ARG A 73 -2.36 4.02 -3.58
N GLN A 74 -1.85 3.25 -4.55
CA GLN A 74 -2.67 2.65 -5.59
C GLN A 74 -3.71 1.68 -5.01
N ALA A 75 -3.32 0.84 -4.04
CA ALA A 75 -4.25 -0.06 -3.37
C ALA A 75 -5.36 0.71 -2.63
N PHE A 76 -5.01 1.80 -1.93
CA PHE A 76 -5.99 2.60 -1.22
C PHE A 76 -6.95 3.36 -2.16
N GLU A 77 -6.44 3.90 -3.27
CA GLU A 77 -7.25 4.52 -4.32
C GLU A 77 -8.23 3.50 -4.93
N ALA A 78 -7.76 2.31 -5.28
CA ALA A 78 -8.61 1.23 -5.80
C ALA A 78 -9.71 0.83 -4.79
N GLN A 79 -9.36 0.69 -3.51
CA GLN A 79 -10.32 0.39 -2.45
C GLN A 79 -11.39 1.48 -2.32
N GLN A 80 -11.02 2.76 -2.36
CA GLN A 80 -11.99 3.86 -2.29
C GLN A 80 -12.95 3.84 -3.46
N HIS A 81 -12.44 3.65 -4.68
CA HIS A 81 -13.25 3.55 -5.89
C HIS A 81 -14.22 2.36 -5.80
N PHE A 82 -13.74 1.18 -5.40
CA PHE A 82 -14.57 0.00 -5.22
C PHE A 82 -15.71 0.22 -4.21
N VAL A 83 -15.41 0.82 -3.05
CA VAL A 83 -16.44 1.13 -2.04
C VAL A 83 -17.45 2.15 -2.57
N ALA A 84 -16.98 3.16 -3.31
CA ALA A 84 -17.86 4.15 -3.90
C ALA A 84 -18.79 3.52 -4.94
N ASP A 85 -18.27 2.68 -5.82
CA ASP A 85 -19.04 2.00 -6.87
C ASP A 85 -20.07 1.04 -6.27
N ALA A 86 -19.66 0.22 -5.30
CA ALA A 86 -20.55 -0.67 -4.56
C ALA A 86 -21.71 0.11 -3.90
N ALA A 87 -21.43 1.26 -3.28
CA ALA A 87 -22.46 2.09 -2.67
C ALA A 87 -23.46 2.65 -3.70
N HIS A 88 -22.98 3.04 -4.89
CA HIS A 88 -23.85 3.51 -5.97
C HIS A 88 -24.75 2.39 -6.52
N GLU A 89 -24.17 1.22 -6.79
CA GLU A 89 -24.91 0.07 -7.31
C GLU A 89 -25.98 -0.42 -6.34
N LEU A 90 -25.71 -0.46 -5.03
CA LEU A 90 -26.70 -0.83 -4.01
C LEU A 90 -27.83 0.20 -3.86
N ARG A 91 -27.54 1.49 -4.08
CA ARG A 91 -28.53 2.57 -3.89
C ARG A 91 -29.66 2.51 -4.92
N SER A 92 -29.39 2.07 -6.14
CA SER A 92 -30.38 1.96 -7.22
C SER A 92 -31.54 1.00 -6.88
N PRO A 93 -31.32 -0.31 -6.60
CA PRO A 93 -32.37 -1.24 -6.23
C PRO A 93 -33.05 -0.85 -4.90
N LEU A 94 -32.31 -0.32 -3.91
CA LEU A 94 -32.92 0.19 -2.67
C LEU A 94 -33.89 1.35 -2.93
N THR A 95 -33.55 2.27 -3.84
CA THR A 95 -34.43 3.38 -4.22
C THR A 95 -35.69 2.84 -4.92
N ARG A 96 -35.56 1.84 -5.79
CA ARG A 96 -36.72 1.17 -6.43
C ARG A 96 -37.64 0.49 -5.42
N ILE A 97 -37.08 -0.25 -4.46
CA ILE A 97 -37.86 -0.88 -3.38
C ILE A 97 -38.60 0.18 -2.58
N ARG A 98 -37.91 1.26 -2.18
CA ARG A 98 -38.51 2.36 -1.42
C ARG A 98 -39.65 3.03 -2.17
N MET A 99 -39.45 3.41 -3.43
CA MET A 99 -40.50 4.02 -4.27
C MET A 99 -41.70 3.09 -4.41
N GLY A 100 -41.46 1.80 -4.62
CA GLY A 100 -42.54 0.82 -4.69
C GLY A 100 -43.38 0.79 -3.41
N LEU A 101 -42.72 0.76 -2.25
CA LEU A 101 -43.41 0.77 -0.95
C LEU A 101 -44.15 2.07 -0.67
N GLU A 102 -43.62 3.22 -1.11
CA GLU A 102 -44.29 4.53 -0.98
C GLU A 102 -45.57 4.63 -1.83
N LEU A 103 -45.60 3.99 -3.01
CA LEU A 103 -46.78 3.92 -3.89
C LEU A 103 -47.89 3.01 -3.35
N MET A 104 -47.56 2.14 -2.38
CA MET A 104 -48.46 1.15 -1.82
C MET A 104 -49.35 1.66 -0.67
N GLN A 105 -49.22 2.93 -0.25
CA GLN A 105 -49.90 3.50 0.92
C GLN A 105 -51.40 3.18 0.95
N GLY A 106 -51.76 2.15 1.73
CA GLY A 106 -53.15 1.76 2.04
C GLY A 106 -53.77 0.62 1.24
N SER A 107 -53.09 0.03 0.25
CA SER A 107 -53.66 -1.02 -0.62
C SER A 107 -53.01 -2.39 -0.39
N THR A 108 -53.78 -3.47 -0.55
CA THR A 108 -53.21 -4.84 -0.57
C THR A 108 -52.23 -4.95 -1.76
N PRO A 109 -50.98 -5.38 -1.54
CA PRO A 109 -49.99 -5.47 -2.61
C PRO A 109 -50.46 -6.43 -3.69
N SER A 110 -50.39 -5.99 -4.96
CA SER A 110 -50.64 -6.89 -6.08
C SER A 110 -49.57 -8.00 -6.12
N PRO A 111 -49.88 -9.18 -6.66
CA PRO A 111 -48.89 -10.22 -6.87
C PRO A 111 -47.68 -9.75 -7.70
N ALA A 112 -47.92 -8.88 -8.69
CA ALA A 112 -46.89 -8.30 -9.54
C ALA A 112 -45.95 -7.36 -8.75
N PHE A 113 -46.50 -6.57 -7.84
CA PHE A 113 -45.70 -5.72 -6.97
C PHE A 113 -44.79 -6.54 -6.04
N ARG A 114 -45.33 -7.62 -5.44
CA ARG A 114 -44.53 -8.53 -4.61
C ARG A 114 -43.39 -9.16 -5.42
N SER A 115 -43.65 -9.58 -6.65
CA SER A 115 -42.60 -10.14 -7.52
C SER A 115 -41.52 -9.11 -7.88
N GLU A 116 -41.89 -7.84 -8.06
CA GLU A 116 -40.94 -6.77 -8.34
C GLU A 116 -40.01 -6.50 -7.15
N ILE A 117 -40.55 -6.43 -5.93
CA ILE A 117 -39.72 -6.31 -4.72
C ILE A 117 -38.78 -7.52 -4.58
N LEU A 118 -39.30 -8.74 -4.74
CA LEU A 118 -38.47 -9.95 -4.64
C LEU A 118 -37.34 -9.96 -5.68
N ARG A 119 -37.60 -9.46 -6.89
CA ARG A 119 -36.56 -9.31 -7.92
C ARG A 119 -35.50 -8.29 -7.54
N ASN A 120 -35.89 -7.13 -6.99
CA ASN A 120 -34.93 -6.13 -6.53
C ASN A 120 -34.08 -6.63 -5.34
N ILE A 121 -34.66 -7.46 -4.47
CA ILE A 121 -33.91 -8.12 -3.38
C ILE A 121 -32.92 -9.14 -3.94
N ALA A 122 -33.34 -9.98 -4.91
CA ALA A 122 -32.42 -10.93 -5.54
C ALA A 122 -31.26 -10.23 -6.26
N GLU A 123 -31.51 -9.06 -6.86
CA GLU A 123 -30.45 -8.23 -7.46
C GLU A 123 -29.47 -7.69 -6.40
N LEU A 124 -29.97 -7.27 -5.23
CA LEU A 124 -29.12 -6.89 -4.10
C LEU A 124 -28.26 -8.07 -3.60
N ASP A 125 -28.84 -9.26 -3.47
CA ASP A 125 -28.10 -10.46 -3.06
C ASP A 125 -26.97 -10.78 -4.04
N GLN A 126 -27.24 -10.68 -5.35
CA GLN A 126 -26.22 -10.88 -6.38
C GLN A 126 -25.09 -9.85 -6.29
N LEU A 127 -25.41 -8.57 -6.11
CA LEU A 127 -24.38 -7.52 -5.94
C LEU A 127 -23.52 -7.77 -4.69
N VAL A 128 -24.11 -8.26 -3.60
CA VAL A 128 -23.37 -8.63 -2.38
C VAL A 128 -22.42 -9.80 -2.65
N ASP A 129 -22.88 -10.83 -3.37
CA ASP A 129 -22.03 -11.97 -3.74
C ASP A 129 -20.86 -11.54 -4.65
N GLU A 130 -21.10 -10.64 -5.60
CA GLU A 130 -20.06 -10.06 -6.46
C GLU A 130 -19.02 -9.27 -5.66
N ILE A 131 -19.46 -8.45 -4.69
CA ILE A 131 -18.57 -7.69 -3.79
C ILE A 131 -17.71 -8.64 -2.94
N LEU A 132 -18.31 -9.71 -2.39
CA LEU A 132 -17.60 -10.71 -1.58
C LEU A 132 -16.60 -11.51 -2.41
N LEU A 133 -16.93 -11.82 -3.66
CA LEU A 133 -16.03 -12.50 -4.58
C LEU A 133 -14.84 -11.61 -4.97
N ALA A 134 -15.10 -10.36 -5.31
CA ALA A 134 -14.05 -9.37 -5.63
C ALA A 134 -13.08 -9.18 -4.45
N SER A 135 -13.60 -9.02 -3.22
CA SER A 135 -12.77 -8.90 -2.01
C SER A 135 -11.86 -10.12 -1.77
N ARG A 136 -12.33 -11.34 -2.09
CA ARG A 136 -11.52 -12.57 -1.96
C ARG A 136 -10.43 -12.68 -3.02
N LEU A 137 -10.67 -12.18 -4.23
CA LEU A 137 -9.67 -12.15 -5.29
C LEU A 137 -8.56 -11.14 -4.96
N ASP A 138 -8.94 -9.94 -4.53
CA ASP A 138 -8.01 -8.88 -4.14
C ASP A 138 -7.09 -9.31 -2.97
N ALA A 139 -7.65 -10.00 -1.97
CA ALA A 139 -6.88 -10.59 -0.87
C ALA A 139 -5.91 -11.70 -1.31
N ARG A 140 -6.22 -12.43 -2.39
CA ARG A 140 -5.32 -13.44 -2.96
C ARG A 140 -4.21 -12.81 -3.77
N GLU A 141 -4.50 -11.77 -4.54
CA GLU A 141 -3.49 -11.08 -5.36
C GLU A 141 -2.42 -10.42 -4.48
N ALA A 142 -2.79 -9.92 -3.30
CA ALA A 142 -1.86 -9.44 -2.28
C ALA A 142 -0.96 -10.55 -1.67
N ASP A 143 -1.37 -11.81 -1.71
CA ASP A 143 -0.64 -12.97 -1.16
C ASP A 143 0.27 -13.65 -2.21
N VAL A 144 0.03 -13.40 -3.51
CA VAL A 144 0.93 -13.85 -4.59
C VAL A 144 2.16 -12.92 -4.66
N GLY A 145 3.00 -13.02 -3.63
CA GLY A 145 4.31 -12.39 -3.62
C GLY A 145 5.18 -12.89 -4.78
N THR A 146 5.73 -11.95 -5.54
CA THR A 146 6.70 -12.16 -6.65
C THR A 146 6.20 -13.06 -7.77
N VAL A 147 5.75 -12.46 -8.87
CA VAL A 147 5.62 -13.14 -10.17
C VAL A 147 7.02 -13.57 -10.60
N GLU A 148 7.39 -14.81 -10.30
CA GLU A 148 8.60 -15.42 -10.83
C GLU A 148 8.38 -15.67 -12.32
N SER A 149 9.16 -14.99 -13.16
CA SER A 149 9.09 -15.14 -14.62
C SER A 149 9.61 -16.53 -14.99
N ILE A 150 8.69 -17.49 -15.16
CA ILE A 150 9.03 -18.82 -15.65
C ILE A 150 9.29 -18.74 -17.17
N GLU A 151 10.49 -19.09 -17.60
CA GLU A 151 10.82 -19.24 -19.02
C GLU A 151 10.09 -20.46 -19.61
N LEU A 152 8.91 -20.22 -20.19
CA LEU A 152 8.06 -21.24 -20.82
C LEU A 152 8.77 -22.01 -21.95
N LEU A 153 9.83 -21.42 -22.54
CA LEU A 153 10.67 -22.04 -23.57
C LEU A 153 11.51 -23.20 -23.02
N GLY A 154 11.88 -23.19 -21.73
CA GLY A 154 12.60 -24.31 -21.10
C GLY A 154 11.70 -25.51 -20.84
N LEU A 155 10.50 -25.26 -20.30
CA LEU A 155 9.50 -26.30 -20.00
C LEU A 155 8.96 -27.00 -21.26
N ALA A 156 8.79 -26.28 -22.35
CA ALA A 156 8.34 -26.87 -23.62
C ALA A 156 9.41 -27.76 -24.28
N ALA A 157 10.69 -27.55 -23.98
CA ALA A 157 11.78 -28.37 -24.52
C ALA A 157 11.97 -29.69 -23.76
N GLU A 158 11.54 -29.75 -22.49
CA GLU A 158 11.68 -30.93 -21.63
C GLU A 158 10.64 -32.02 -21.92
N GLU A 159 9.44 -31.66 -22.37
CA GLU A 159 8.37 -32.62 -22.74
C GLU A 159 8.46 -33.14 -24.19
N VAL A 160 9.44 -32.69 -24.97
CA VAL A 160 9.62 -33.07 -26.38
C VAL A 160 10.88 -33.94 -26.59
N ALA A 161 11.61 -34.30 -25.53
CA ALA A 161 12.74 -35.21 -25.56
C ALA A 161 12.35 -36.64 -25.15
#